data_AF-K2C7M4-F1
#
_entry.id   AF-K2C7M4-F1
#
_cell.length_a   1.000
_cell.length_b   1.000
_cell.length_c   1.000
_cell.angle_alpha   90.00
_cell.angle_beta   90.00
_cell.angle_gamma   90.00
#
_symmetry.space_group_name_H-M   'P 1'
#
loop_
_entity.id
_entity.type
_entity.pdbx_description
1 polymer ?
#
loop_
_entity_poly.entity_id
_entity_poly.type
_entity_poly.pdbx_seq_one_letter_code
_entity_poly.pdbx_strand_id
1 'polypeptide(L)'
;MSMFRTCLLFIFCLLPISHVFAAQGICARITGSWYGSFTLKEPRDCHLYHGCTHELFIHVSRDDGPIYQAQVRPKVGQPGVFKIRCEEGKITSPSHPDSQIELNCPDTKICLVKFNDAKLTASLLGAGVD
;
A
#
# COMPACT_ATOMS: atom_id res chain seq x y z
N MET A 1 26.96 -23.11 -66.86
CA MET A 1 27.37 -22.97 -65.43
C MET A 1 26.95 -21.57 -65.01
N SER A 2 26.17 -21.26 -63.96
CA SER A 2 25.54 -21.98 -62.86
C SER A 2 24.44 -21.00 -62.37
N MET A 3 23.15 -21.36 -62.46
CA MET A 3 22.28 -21.75 -61.32
C MET A 3 22.37 -20.89 -60.05
N PHE A 4 21.21 -20.30 -59.71
CA PHE A 4 20.55 -20.24 -58.39
C PHE A 4 21.31 -19.66 -57.18
N ARG A 5 20.75 -18.60 -56.56
CA ARG A 5 19.99 -18.72 -55.30
C ARG A 5 19.59 -17.37 -54.71
N THR A 6 18.28 -17.11 -54.74
CA THR A 6 17.54 -16.37 -53.72
C THR A 6 17.85 -16.95 -52.35
N CYS A 7 18.23 -16.12 -51.38
CA CYS A 7 18.18 -16.47 -49.97
C CYS A 7 17.62 -15.28 -49.19
N LEU A 8 16.31 -15.30 -49.00
CA LEU A 8 15.64 -14.55 -47.94
C LEU A 8 16.29 -14.94 -46.60
N LEU A 9 17.07 -14.04 -46.01
CA LEU A 9 17.35 -14.09 -44.58
C LEU A 9 16.31 -13.24 -43.87
N PHE A 10 15.15 -13.87 -43.67
CA PHE A 10 14.03 -13.40 -42.87
C PHE A 10 14.18 -13.98 -41.44
N ILE A 11 15.27 -13.67 -40.74
CA ILE A 11 15.59 -14.31 -39.45
C ILE A 11 16.29 -13.30 -38.52
N PHE A 12 15.65 -13.08 -37.35
CA PHE A 12 16.11 -12.32 -36.16
C PHE A 12 16.14 -10.79 -36.31
N CYS A 13 15.44 -9.99 -35.51
CA CYS A 13 14.99 -10.14 -34.12
C CYS A 13 13.49 -9.78 -34.06
N LEU A 14 12.54 -10.67 -33.76
CA LEU A 14 12.28 -11.14 -32.39
C LEU A 14 12.77 -10.16 -31.33
N LEU A 15 12.33 -8.91 -31.43
CA LEU A 15 12.30 -8.01 -30.29
C LEU A 15 11.58 -8.75 -29.17
N PRO A 16 12.22 -8.96 -28.01
CA PRO A 16 11.49 -9.43 -26.86
C PRO A 16 10.43 -8.35 -26.61
N ILE A 17 9.17 -8.70 -26.84
CA ILE A 17 8.03 -7.94 -26.36
C ILE A 17 8.22 -7.94 -24.85
N SER A 18 8.89 -6.90 -24.37
CA SER A 18 9.04 -6.63 -22.95
C SER A 18 7.62 -6.62 -22.44
N HIS A 19 7.26 -7.65 -21.68
CA HIS A 19 5.95 -7.73 -21.06
C HIS A 19 5.87 -6.52 -20.15
N VAL A 20 5.24 -5.45 -20.64
CA VAL A 20 4.67 -4.41 -19.81
C VAL A 20 3.53 -5.12 -19.11
N PHE A 21 3.85 -5.86 -18.05
CA PHE A 21 2.85 -6.33 -17.12
C PHE A 21 2.17 -5.07 -16.63
N ALA A 22 0.97 -4.83 -17.17
CA ALA A 22 0.01 -3.91 -16.64
C ALA A 22 -0.35 -4.44 -15.25
N ALA A 23 0.50 -4.16 -14.28
CA ALA A 23 0.18 -4.23 -12.88
C ALA A 23 -0.79 -3.09 -12.59
N GLN A 24 -2.01 -3.18 -13.11
CA GLN A 24 -3.22 -2.81 -12.36
C GLN A 24 -3.43 -3.86 -11.23
N GLY A 25 -2.34 -4.22 -10.56
CA GLY A 25 -2.27 -5.20 -9.51
C GLY A 25 -2.64 -4.57 -8.18
N ILE A 26 -2.71 -5.40 -7.14
CA ILE A 26 -3.03 -5.05 -5.75
C ILE A 26 -2.37 -3.73 -5.30
N CYS A 27 -1.14 -3.44 -5.76
CA CYS A 27 -0.41 -2.20 -5.48
C CYS A 27 -1.11 -0.90 -5.90
N ALA A 28 -1.85 -0.89 -7.01
CA ALA A 28 -2.58 0.30 -7.45
C ALA A 28 -3.76 0.62 -6.51
N ARG A 29 -4.34 -0.41 -5.86
CA ARG A 29 -5.48 -0.26 -4.95
C ARG A 29 -5.11 0.30 -3.58
N ILE A 30 -3.81 0.43 -3.29
CA ILE A 30 -3.32 0.92 -2.00
C ILE A 30 -3.51 2.44 -1.89
N THR A 31 -3.54 3.17 -3.01
CA THR A 31 -3.70 4.63 -2.97
C THR A 31 -5.12 5.05 -2.62
N GLY A 32 -5.23 6.19 -1.95
CA GLY A 32 -6.50 6.80 -1.61
C GLY A 32 -6.59 7.22 -0.15
N SER A 33 -7.81 7.52 0.28
CA SER A 33 -8.12 8.00 1.61
C SER A 33 -8.92 6.96 2.37
N TRP A 34 -8.42 6.57 3.53
CA TRP A 34 -8.99 5.55 4.39
C TRP A 34 -9.47 6.17 5.68
N TYR A 35 -10.65 5.75 6.10
CA TYR A 35 -11.32 6.24 7.30
C TYR A 35 -11.64 5.05 8.19
N GLY A 36 -11.48 5.26 9.49
CA GLY A 36 -11.98 4.32 10.48
C GLY A 36 -11.74 4.85 11.87
N SER A 37 -11.57 3.95 12.83
CA SER A 37 -11.36 4.32 14.22
C SER A 37 -10.20 3.55 14.85
N PHE A 38 -9.67 4.14 15.91
CA PHE A 38 -8.72 3.50 16.80
C PHE A 38 -9.21 3.54 18.23
N THR A 39 -8.72 2.61 19.04
CA THR A 39 -9.03 2.50 20.45
C THR A 39 -7.75 2.67 21.27
N LEU A 40 -7.78 3.57 22.24
CA LEU A 40 -6.74 3.77 23.24
C LEU A 40 -6.68 2.57 24.18
N LYS A 41 -5.46 2.13 24.52
CA LYS A 41 -5.25 0.94 25.36
C LYS A 41 -5.40 1.24 26.85
N GLU A 42 -5.02 2.43 27.28
CA GLU A 42 -4.94 2.80 28.69
C GLU A 42 -6.14 3.64 29.14
N PRO A 43 -6.81 3.30 30.27
CA PRO A 43 -7.93 4.07 30.79
C PRO A 43 -7.57 5.55 31.06
N ARG A 44 -6.35 5.82 31.51
CA ARG A 44 -5.86 7.19 31.73
C ARG A 44 -5.91 8.04 30.46
N ASP A 45 -5.57 7.44 29.32
CA ASP A 45 -5.56 8.13 28.03
C ASP A 45 -7.00 8.33 27.56
N CYS A 46 -7.89 7.36 27.80
CA CYS A 46 -9.32 7.54 27.54
C CYS A 46 -9.92 8.72 28.31
N HIS A 47 -9.54 8.91 29.58
CA HIS A 47 -10.00 10.05 30.38
C HIS A 47 -9.42 11.37 29.86
N LEU A 48 -8.12 11.39 29.53
CA LEU A 48 -7.44 12.57 29.00
C LEU A 48 -8.04 13.05 27.67
N TYR A 49 -8.46 12.12 26.81
CA TYR A 49 -9.00 12.41 25.49
C TYR A 49 -10.53 12.30 25.40
N HIS A 50 -11.23 12.25 26.53
CA HIS A 50 -12.70 12.23 26.59
C HIS A 50 -13.37 11.07 25.81
N GLY A 51 -12.76 9.89 25.83
CA GLY A 51 -13.26 8.68 25.19
C GLY A 51 -12.13 7.73 24.83
N CYS A 52 -12.43 6.43 24.70
CA CYS A 52 -11.44 5.44 24.30
C CYS A 52 -11.33 5.28 22.77
N THR A 53 -12.40 5.56 22.03
CA THR A 53 -12.44 5.33 20.58
C THR A 53 -12.50 6.65 19.83
N HIS A 54 -11.61 6.83 18.85
CA HIS A 54 -11.41 8.06 18.10
C HIS A 54 -11.30 7.79 16.61
N GLU A 55 -11.58 8.81 15.80
CA GLU A 55 -11.45 8.73 14.34
C GLU A 55 -9.98 8.68 13.91
N LEU A 56 -9.70 7.84 12.92
CA LEU A 56 -8.42 7.74 12.24
C LEU A 56 -8.58 8.02 10.76
N PHE A 57 -7.74 8.93 10.26
CA PHE A 57 -7.61 9.18 8.85
C PHE A 57 -6.23 8.72 8.37
N ILE A 58 -6.19 7.95 7.29
CA ILE A 58 -4.96 7.57 6.61
C ILE A 58 -5.07 7.97 5.14
N HIS A 59 -4.12 8.74 4.64
CA HIS A 59 -4.01 9.02 3.21
C HIS A 59 -2.79 8.33 2.65
N VAL A 60 -2.97 7.52 1.60
CA VAL A 60 -1.88 6.82 0.93
C VAL A 60 -1.70 7.36 -0.48
N SER A 61 -0.50 7.85 -0.75
CA SER A 61 -0.08 8.35 -2.06
C SER A 61 1.13 7.57 -2.57
N ARG A 62 1.34 7.55 -3.88
CA ARG A 62 2.59 7.03 -4.46
C ARG A 62 3.72 8.04 -4.19
N ASP A 63 4.87 7.56 -3.72
CA ASP A 63 6.09 8.34 -3.48
C ASP A 63 7.00 8.23 -4.72
N ASP A 64 7.62 7.06 -4.91
CA ASP A 64 8.49 6.77 -6.06
C ASP A 64 8.50 5.26 -6.39
N GLY A 65 8.29 4.91 -7.65
CA GLY A 65 8.25 3.51 -8.12
C GLY A 65 7.33 2.59 -7.28
N PRO A 66 7.87 1.53 -6.63
CA PRO A 66 7.10 0.63 -5.78
C PRO A 66 6.83 1.18 -4.37
N ILE A 67 7.23 2.42 -4.08
CA ILE A 67 7.13 3.03 -2.75
C ILE A 67 5.88 3.92 -2.68
N TYR A 68 5.13 3.72 -1.60
CA TYR A 68 3.92 4.45 -1.24
C TYR A 68 4.13 5.08 0.13
N GLN A 69 3.52 6.24 0.33
CA GLN A 69 3.57 6.98 1.58
C GLN A 69 2.19 7.00 2.22
N ALA A 70 2.05 6.36 3.39
CA ALA A 70 0.86 6.44 4.22
C ALA A 70 1.03 7.53 5.29
N GLN A 71 0.21 8.57 5.19
CA GLN A 71 0.12 9.64 6.18
C GLN A 71 -1.01 9.33 7.14
N VAL A 72 -0.66 9.03 8.39
CA VAL A 72 -1.61 8.71 9.47
C VAL A 72 -1.86 9.97 10.29
N ARG A 73 -3.11 10.40 10.36
CA ARG A 73 -3.55 11.62 11.07
C ARG A 73 -4.66 11.26 12.07
N PRO A 74 -4.30 10.82 13.28
CA PRO A 74 -5.29 10.60 14.32
C PRO A 74 -5.76 11.95 14.89
N LYS A 75 -7.01 12.00 15.38
CA LYS A 75 -7.51 13.19 16.11
C LYS A 75 -6.77 13.41 17.44
N VAL A 76 -6.28 12.33 18.04
CA VAL A 76 -5.50 12.34 19.30
C VAL A 76 -4.30 11.40 19.17
N GLY A 77 -3.13 11.77 19.72
CA GLY A 77 -1.89 11.01 19.57
C GLY A 77 -0.93 11.62 18.54
N GLN A 78 0.07 10.86 18.11
CA GLN A 78 1.11 11.35 17.20
C GLN A 78 0.75 11.05 15.74
N PRO A 79 0.79 12.05 14.84
CA PRO A 79 0.73 11.79 13.41
C PRO A 79 2.01 11.09 12.95
N GLY A 80 1.92 10.31 11.89
CA GLY A 80 3.03 9.52 11.38
C GLY A 80 3.04 9.41 9.87
N VAL A 81 4.22 9.20 9.32
CA VAL A 81 4.43 8.93 7.89
C VAL A 81 5.12 7.58 7.77
N PHE A 82 4.50 6.67 7.03
CA PHE A 82 4.99 5.30 6.84
C PHE A 82 5.26 5.04 5.36
N LYS A 83 6.41 4.46 5.05
CA LYS A 83 6.77 4.05 3.68
C LYS A 83 6.39 2.60 3.45
N ILE A 84 5.34 2.36 2.67
CA ILE A 84 4.88 1.04 2.24
C ILE A 84 5.58 0.71 0.92
N ARG A 85 6.14 -0.49 0.77
CA ARG A 85 6.73 -0.95 -0.49
C ARG A 85 5.87 -2.06 -1.08
N CYS A 86 5.51 -1.94 -2.35
CA CYS A 86 4.74 -2.94 -3.10
C CYS A 86 5.50 -3.34 -4.37
N GLU A 87 6.10 -4.52 -4.35
CA GLU A 87 6.87 -5.09 -5.45
C GLU A 87 6.23 -6.42 -5.85
N GLU A 88 6.01 -6.63 -7.15
CA GLU A 88 5.45 -7.88 -7.69
C GLU A 88 4.11 -8.31 -7.03
N GLY A 89 3.30 -7.35 -6.60
CA GLY A 89 2.01 -7.61 -5.92
C GLY A 89 2.13 -7.95 -4.44
N LYS A 90 3.36 -7.99 -3.88
CA LYS A 90 3.61 -8.21 -2.46
C LYS A 90 3.74 -6.89 -1.72
N ILE A 91 2.83 -6.67 -0.76
CA ILE A 91 2.89 -5.50 0.13
C ILE A 91 3.84 -5.81 1.28
N THR A 92 4.84 -4.96 1.44
CA THR A 92 5.71 -4.93 2.61
C THR A 92 5.46 -3.62 3.35
N SER A 93 4.97 -3.75 4.57
CA SER A 93 4.66 -2.61 5.43
C SER A 93 5.80 -2.39 6.41
N PRO A 94 6.20 -1.14 6.69
CA PRO A 94 7.31 -0.85 7.57
C PRO A 94 6.92 -1.12 9.03
N SER A 95 7.84 -1.70 9.79
CA SER A 95 7.80 -1.73 11.25
C SER A 95 8.66 -0.58 11.79
N HIS A 96 8.04 0.41 12.41
CA HIS A 96 8.74 1.38 13.26
C HIS A 96 8.88 0.76 14.66
N PRO A 97 9.92 1.06 15.45
CA PRO A 97 10.07 0.51 16.80
C PRO A 97 8.85 0.73 17.71
N ASP A 98 8.14 1.85 17.52
CA ASP A 98 6.99 2.23 18.34
C ASP A 98 5.63 2.02 17.66
N SER A 99 5.62 1.72 16.36
CA SER A 99 4.37 1.57 15.60
C SER A 99 4.51 0.64 14.38
N GLN A 100 3.45 -0.11 14.13
CA GLN A 100 3.34 -1.04 13.02
C GLN A 100 2.08 -0.73 12.23
N ILE A 101 2.23 -0.65 10.91
CA ILE A 101 1.12 -0.67 9.98
C ILE A 101 1.13 -2.03 9.25
N GLU A 102 -0.01 -2.70 9.20
CA GLU A 102 -0.21 -3.95 8.47
C GLU A 102 -1.30 -3.72 7.43
N LEU A 103 -0.96 -3.93 6.16
CA LEU A 103 -1.90 -3.83 5.06
C LEU A 103 -2.17 -5.21 4.49
N ASN A 104 -3.45 -5.59 4.45
CA ASN A 104 -3.91 -6.79 3.77
C ASN A 104 -5.02 -6.40 2.78
N CYS A 105 -4.68 -6.44 1.49
CA CYS A 105 -5.61 -6.19 0.40
C CYS A 105 -5.93 -7.53 -0.27
N PRO A 106 -6.96 -8.28 0.17
CA PRO A 106 -7.44 -9.43 -0.58
C PRO A 106 -7.91 -9.00 -1.98
N ASP A 107 -8.17 -9.93 -2.90
CA ASP A 107 -8.60 -9.64 -4.29
C ASP A 107 -9.88 -8.78 -4.42
N THR A 108 -10.47 -8.35 -3.31
CA THR A 108 -11.54 -7.37 -3.22
C THR A 108 -11.04 -5.93 -3.43
N LYS A 109 -11.98 -4.97 -3.56
CA LYS A 109 -11.66 -3.52 -3.64
C LYS A 109 -11.33 -2.90 -2.28
N ILE A 110 -11.28 -3.70 -1.21
CA ILE A 110 -11.16 -3.24 0.16
C ILE A 110 -9.86 -3.79 0.76
N CYS A 111 -8.99 -2.89 1.20
CA CYS A 111 -7.82 -3.19 1.99
C CYS A 111 -8.16 -3.10 3.48
N LEU A 112 -7.77 -4.11 4.25
CA LEU A 112 -7.78 -4.07 5.68
C LEU A 112 -6.46 -3.49 6.18
N VAL A 113 -6.55 -2.50 7.06
CA VAL A 113 -5.38 -1.80 7.60
C VAL A 113 -5.43 -1.91 9.10
N LYS A 114 -4.41 -2.55 9.67
CA LYS A 114 -4.20 -2.53 11.11
C LYS A 114 -3.10 -1.55 11.42
N PHE A 115 -3.33 -0.74 12.43
CA PHE A 115 -2.32 0.13 12.98
C PHE A 115 -2.19 -0.19 14.46
N ASN A 116 -0.97 -0.45 14.91
CA ASN A 116 -0.70 -0.80 16.30
C ASN A 116 0.48 0.02 16.78
N ASP A 117 0.30 0.74 17.87
CA ASP A 117 1.30 1.59 18.52
C ASP A 117 1.27 1.28 20.03
N ALA A 118 2.31 1.63 20.77
CA ALA A 118 2.35 1.53 22.23
C ALA A 118 1.05 2.04 22.91
N LYS A 119 0.44 3.12 22.42
CA LYS A 119 -0.74 3.74 23.05
C LYS A 119 -2.10 3.32 22.48
N LEU A 120 -2.13 2.80 21.26
CA LEU A 120 -3.39 2.61 20.54
C LEU A 120 -3.38 1.42 19.57
N THR A 121 -4.56 0.89 19.29
CA THR A 121 -4.79 -0.12 18.24
C THR A 121 -5.92 0.36 17.34
N ALA A 122 -5.75 0.28 16.03
CA ALA A 122 -6.75 0.61 15.03
C ALA A 122 -6.97 -0.56 14.07
N SER A 123 -8.19 -0.69 13.59
CA SER A 123 -8.55 -1.57 12.48
C SER A 123 -9.48 -0.81 11.56
N LEU A 124 -9.07 -0.67 10.32
CA LEU A 124 -9.67 0.22 9.35
C LEU A 124 -9.97 -0.56 8.07
N LEU A 125 -11.02 -0.14 7.38
CA LEU A 125 -11.30 -0.58 6.02
C LEU A 125 -10.96 0.58 5.09
N GLY A 126 -9.93 0.39 4.28
CA GLY A 126 -9.59 1.27 3.18
C GLY A 126 -10.24 0.77 1.90
N ALA A 127 -11.11 1.57 1.28
CA ALA A 127 -11.41 1.37 -0.13
C ALA A 127 -10.33 2.12 -0.91
N GLY A 128 -9.58 1.41 -1.77
CA GLY A 128 -8.79 2.07 -2.80
C GLY A 128 -9.79 2.73 -3.75
N VAL A 129 -9.84 4.06 -3.75
CA VAL A 129 -10.68 4.82 -4.68
C VAL A 129 -9.71 5.45 -5.66
N ASP A 130 -9.78 4.97 -6.90
CA ASP A 130 -9.15 5.62 -8.06
C ASP A 130 -9.70 7.03 -8.26
#